data_AF-A0A967YDM4-F1
#
_entry.id   AF-A0A967YDM4-F1
#
_cell.length_a   1.000
_cell.length_b   1.000
_cell.length_c   1.000
_cell.angle_alpha   90.00
_cell.angle_beta   90.00
_cell.angle_gamma   90.00
#
_symmetry.space_group_name_H-M   'P 1'
#
loop_
_entity.id
_entity.type
_entity.pdbx_description
1 polymer ?
#
loop_
_entity_poly.entity_id
_entity_poly.type
_entity_poly.pdbx_seq_one_letter_code
_entity_poly.pdbx_strand_id
1 'polypeptide(L)'
;HGEIVRKVIGVDPAVSHKKDSDETGIIVAGLDEFGGGVVLEDLSGKMSTATWAQRVVNAYHEHNCNEIVVEVNQGGDLVKDALKNIDPTVKIVDVRASNGKFARAEPVSELYELGYVSHAKSMPELEAQLTEWVPLDSDKSP
;
A
#
# COMPACT_ATOMS: atom_id res chain seq x y z
N HIS A 1 7.82 -10.07 -17.21
CA HIS A 1 6.66 -10.43 -16.38
C HIS A 1 5.67 -11.19 -17.21
N GLY A 2 5.00 -12.16 -16.59
CA GLY A 2 3.88 -12.86 -17.21
C GLY A 2 2.64 -11.97 -17.28
N GLU A 3 1.53 -12.55 -17.73
CA GLU A 3 0.24 -11.87 -17.67
C GLU A 3 -0.17 -11.62 -16.20
N ILE A 4 -0.70 -10.43 -15.91
CA ILE A 4 -1.20 -10.08 -14.57
C ILE A 4 -2.54 -10.80 -14.34
N VAL A 5 -2.54 -11.76 -13.42
CA VAL A 5 -3.71 -12.59 -13.10
C VAL A 5 -4.54 -12.04 -11.94
N ARG A 6 -3.96 -11.14 -11.14
CA ARG A 6 -4.64 -10.50 -10.00
C ARG A 6 -4.09 -9.11 -9.76
N LYS A 7 -4.97 -8.17 -9.41
CA LYS A 7 -4.61 -6.80 -9.02
C LYS A 7 -5.24 -6.43 -7.69
N VAL A 8 -4.45 -5.81 -6.83
CA VAL A 8 -4.87 -5.38 -5.49
C VAL A 8 -4.42 -3.95 -5.22
N ILE A 9 -5.09 -3.28 -4.29
CA ILE A 9 -4.65 -2.00 -3.75
C ILE A 9 -4.30 -2.20 -2.29
N GLY A 10 -3.04 -1.96 -1.91
CA GLY A 10 -2.62 -1.90 -0.51
C GLY A 10 -2.79 -0.49 0.03
N VAL A 11 -3.40 -0.36 1.22
CA VAL A 11 -3.61 0.93 1.90
C VAL A 11 -3.02 0.88 3.31
N ASP A 12 -2.03 1.73 3.59
CA ASP A 12 -1.48 2.02 4.93
C ASP A 12 -1.88 3.45 5.33
N PRO A 13 -3.00 3.63 6.06
CA PRO A 13 -3.54 4.95 6.38
C PRO A 13 -2.76 5.64 7.51
N ALA A 14 -2.54 6.94 7.36
CA ALA A 14 -2.09 7.80 8.44
C ALA A 14 -3.23 8.02 9.47
N VAL A 15 -3.00 7.66 10.73
CA VAL A 15 -4.03 7.73 11.80
C VAL A 15 -3.99 9.05 12.59
N SER A 16 -3.00 9.92 12.35
CA SER A 16 -2.84 11.13 13.15
C SER A 16 -3.71 12.30 12.65
N HIS A 17 -4.57 12.82 13.54
CA HIS A 17 -5.41 14.01 13.29
C HIS A 17 -4.66 15.36 13.40
N LYS A 18 -3.33 15.37 13.25
CA LYS A 18 -2.53 16.61 13.39
C LYS A 18 -2.43 17.34 12.06
N LYS A 19 -2.19 18.65 12.13
CA LYS A 19 -2.10 19.58 10.98
C LYS A 19 -0.97 19.22 10.00
N ASP A 20 -0.03 18.40 10.45
CA ASP A 20 0.92 17.62 9.65
C ASP A 20 0.39 16.18 9.55
N SER A 21 -0.55 15.91 8.64
CA SER A 21 -1.01 14.54 8.42
C SER A 21 0.17 13.69 7.95
N ASP A 22 0.38 12.54 8.60
CA ASP A 22 1.35 11.57 8.10
C ASP A 22 0.98 11.12 6.68
N GLU A 23 1.95 10.61 5.95
CA GLU A 23 1.74 10.12 4.59
C GLU A 23 0.86 8.87 4.61
N THR A 24 -0.18 8.83 3.76
CA THR A 24 -0.98 7.63 3.53
C THR A 24 -0.36 6.85 2.38
N GLY A 25 0.08 5.63 2.65
CA GLY A 25 0.62 4.72 1.64
C GLY A 25 -0.50 4.08 0.82
N ILE A 26 -0.45 4.23 -0.51
CA ILE A 26 -1.42 3.63 -1.43
C ILE A 26 -0.67 3.05 -2.62
N ILE A 27 -0.66 1.71 -2.74
CA ILE A 27 0.04 1.01 -3.82
C ILE A 27 -0.93 0.14 -4.60
N VAL A 28 -0.96 0.31 -5.92
CA VAL A 28 -1.61 -0.63 -6.84
C VAL A 28 -0.58 -1.67 -7.25
N ALA A 29 -0.84 -2.94 -6.93
CA ALA A 29 0.05 -4.06 -7.23
C ALA A 29 -0.65 -5.15 -8.02
N GLY A 30 0.07 -5.76 -8.94
CA GLY A 30 -0.32 -6.96 -9.69
C GLY A 30 0.45 -8.19 -9.22
N LEU A 31 -0.16 -9.35 -9.36
CA LEU A 31 0.49 -10.66 -9.30
C LEU A 31 0.44 -11.27 -10.69
N ASP A 32 1.60 -11.65 -11.23
CA ASP A 32 1.68 -12.34 -12.51
C ASP A 32 1.46 -13.86 -12.36
N GLU A 33 1.20 -14.54 -13.48
CA GLU A 33 0.96 -15.99 -13.53
C GLU A 33 2.13 -16.85 -13.00
N PHE A 34 3.34 -16.27 -12.87
CA PHE A 34 4.53 -16.92 -12.34
C PHE A 34 4.75 -16.64 -10.85
N GLY A 35 3.84 -15.91 -10.21
CA GLY A 35 3.94 -15.52 -8.80
C GLY A 35 4.81 -14.29 -8.55
N GLY A 36 5.21 -13.56 -9.60
CA GLY A 36 5.93 -12.31 -9.50
C GLY A 36 5.01 -11.13 -9.15
N GLY A 37 5.43 -10.28 -8.23
CA GLY A 37 4.76 -9.03 -7.89
C GLY A 37 5.16 -7.91 -8.85
N VAL A 38 4.20 -7.08 -9.27
CA VAL A 38 4.46 -5.90 -10.10
C VAL A 38 3.78 -4.68 -9.49
N VAL A 39 4.53 -3.65 -9.14
CA VAL A 39 3.97 -2.36 -8.75
C VAL A 39 3.49 -1.64 -10.00
N LEU A 40 2.18 -1.42 -10.08
CA LEU A 40 1.51 -0.81 -11.24
C LEU A 40 1.44 0.71 -11.07
N GLU A 41 1.18 1.17 -9.84
CA GLU A 41 1.08 2.59 -9.53
C GLU A 41 1.27 2.86 -8.04
N ASP A 42 1.95 3.97 -7.74
CA ASP A 42 2.02 4.57 -6.42
C ASP A 42 1.12 5.81 -6.39
N LEU A 43 0.21 5.84 -5.43
CA LEU A 43 -0.79 6.88 -5.20
C LEU A 43 -0.64 7.51 -3.81
N SER A 44 0.45 7.19 -3.12
CA SER A 44 0.76 7.63 -1.77
C SER A 44 0.86 9.15 -1.67
N GLY A 45 0.70 9.67 -0.45
CA GLY A 45 0.90 11.09 -0.18
C GLY A 45 0.19 11.60 1.05
N LYS A 46 0.44 12.87 1.37
CA LYS A 46 -0.23 13.58 2.46
C LYS A 46 -1.57 14.13 2.00
N MET A 47 -2.66 13.57 2.50
CA MET A 47 -4.00 14.00 2.13
C MET A 47 -5.03 13.67 3.21
N SER A 48 -6.19 14.35 3.15
CA SER A 48 -7.29 14.09 4.08
C SER A 48 -7.90 12.69 3.89
N THR A 49 -8.60 12.19 4.90
CA THR A 49 -9.30 10.90 4.85
C THR A 49 -10.23 10.77 3.66
N ALA A 50 -11.05 11.80 3.39
CA ALA A 50 -11.95 11.80 2.24
C ALA A 50 -11.19 11.77 0.90
N THR A 51 -10.05 12.46 0.83
CA THR A 51 -9.24 12.55 -0.39
C THR A 51 -8.58 11.21 -0.73
N TRP A 52 -7.91 10.55 0.23
CA TRP A 52 -7.29 9.25 -0.07
C TRP A 52 -8.35 8.18 -0.31
N ALA A 53 -9.48 8.19 0.40
CA ALA A 53 -10.54 7.21 0.21
C ALA A 53 -11.12 7.29 -1.22
N GLN A 54 -11.36 8.51 -1.73
CA GLN A 54 -11.81 8.70 -3.11
C GLN A 54 -10.75 8.22 -4.12
N ARG A 55 -9.47 8.51 -3.85
CA ARG A 55 -8.36 8.09 -4.70
C ARG A 55 -8.27 6.57 -4.80
N VAL A 56 -8.41 5.86 -3.68
CA VAL A 56 -8.42 4.39 -3.63
C VAL A 56 -9.59 3.81 -4.43
N VAL A 57 -10.81 4.35 -4.26
CA VAL A 57 -11.99 3.86 -5.00
C VAL A 57 -11.85 4.12 -6.49
N ASN A 58 -11.33 5.28 -6.91
CA ASN A 58 -11.08 5.56 -8.33
C ASN A 58 -10.07 4.55 -8.90
N ALA A 59 -8.95 4.36 -8.21
CA ALA A 59 -7.92 3.41 -8.64
C ALA A 59 -8.45 1.97 -8.72
N TYR A 60 -9.34 1.58 -7.80
CA TYR A 60 -9.96 0.24 -7.81
C TYR A 60 -10.70 -0.01 -9.13
N HIS A 61 -11.45 0.98 -9.62
CA HIS A 61 -12.20 0.88 -10.86
C HIS A 61 -11.32 1.07 -12.09
N GLU A 62 -10.43 2.07 -12.10
CA GLU A 62 -9.52 2.35 -13.22
C GLU A 62 -8.61 1.15 -13.51
N HIS A 63 -8.08 0.52 -12.47
CA HIS A 63 -7.22 -0.65 -12.61
C HIS A 63 -7.98 -1.97 -12.60
N ASN A 64 -9.32 -1.99 -12.47
CA ASN A 64 -10.11 -3.22 -12.34
C ASN A 64 -9.53 -4.16 -11.27
N CYS A 65 -9.25 -3.62 -10.08
CA CYS A 65 -8.69 -4.37 -8.97
C CYS A 65 -9.69 -5.36 -8.40
N ASN A 66 -9.18 -6.47 -7.86
CA ASN A 66 -9.98 -7.53 -7.25
C ASN A 66 -10.40 -7.18 -5.82
N GLU A 67 -9.51 -6.54 -5.06
CA GLU A 67 -9.76 -6.10 -3.70
C GLU A 67 -8.84 -4.97 -3.26
N ILE A 68 -9.28 -4.28 -2.21
CA ILE A 68 -8.50 -3.32 -1.43
C ILE A 68 -8.07 -4.03 -0.15
N VAL A 69 -6.77 -4.09 0.10
CA VAL A 69 -6.16 -4.69 1.29
C VAL A 69 -5.84 -3.57 2.28
N VAL A 70 -6.45 -3.63 3.46
CA VAL A 70 -6.34 -2.59 4.49
C VAL A 70 -5.72 -3.15 5.77
N GLU A 71 -4.68 -2.49 6.28
CA GLU A 71 -4.15 -2.80 7.61
C GLU A 71 -5.08 -2.26 8.70
N VAL A 72 -5.64 -3.16 9.53
CA VAL A 72 -6.68 -2.77 10.51
C VAL A 72 -6.16 -2.37 11.89
N ASN A 73 -4.86 -2.52 12.15
CA ASN A 73 -4.24 -2.17 13.44
C ASN A 73 -4.31 -0.66 13.75
N GLN A 74 -4.62 0.14 12.74
CA GLN A 74 -4.56 1.58 12.70
C GLN A 74 -5.97 2.21 12.54
N GLY A 75 -6.98 1.63 13.20
CA GLY A 75 -8.36 2.11 13.08
C GLY A 75 -9.06 1.63 11.81
N GLY A 76 -8.85 0.37 11.43
CA GLY A 76 -9.34 -0.21 10.18
C GLY A 76 -10.84 -0.09 9.93
N ASP A 77 -11.65 0.01 10.97
CA ASP A 77 -13.11 0.21 10.82
C ASP A 77 -13.42 1.60 10.23
N LEU A 78 -12.69 2.65 10.62
CA LEU A 78 -12.84 4.00 10.05
C LEU A 78 -12.44 4.03 8.56
N VAL A 79 -11.43 3.26 8.19
CA VAL A 79 -10.90 3.16 6.83
C VAL A 79 -11.91 2.46 5.92
N LYS A 80 -12.48 1.35 6.39
CA LYS A 80 -13.56 0.66 5.67
C LYS A 80 -14.79 1.53 5.51
N ASP A 81 -15.20 2.22 6.57
CA ASP A 81 -16.37 3.08 6.52
C ASP A 81 -16.15 4.22 5.53
N ALA A 82 -14.96 4.83 5.51
CA ALA A 82 -14.61 5.85 4.52
C ALA A 82 -14.71 5.32 3.08
N LEU A 83 -14.21 4.11 2.80
CA LEU A 83 -14.29 3.49 1.48
C LEU A 83 -15.73 3.10 1.09
N LYS A 84 -16.46 2.45 2.01
CA LYS A 84 -17.84 2.00 1.77
C LYS A 84 -18.83 3.14 1.64
N ASN A 85 -18.58 4.27 2.30
CA ASN A 85 -19.39 5.48 2.14
C ASN A 85 -19.29 6.08 0.72
N ILE A 86 -18.17 5.85 0.04
CA ILE A 86 -17.97 6.29 -1.34
C ILE A 86 -18.55 5.27 -2.31
N ASP A 87 -18.20 3.99 -2.12
CA ASP A 87 -18.73 2.89 -2.93
C ASP A 87 -18.89 1.63 -2.06
N PRO A 88 -20.13 1.20 -1.77
CA PRO A 88 -20.36 0.01 -0.95
C PRO A 88 -20.07 -1.31 -1.68
N THR A 89 -19.79 -1.27 -2.99
CA THR A 89 -19.55 -2.47 -3.82
C THR A 89 -18.09 -2.92 -3.84
N VAL A 90 -17.15 -2.08 -3.40
CA VAL A 90 -15.74 -2.44 -3.39
C VAL A 90 -15.46 -3.57 -2.39
N LYS A 91 -14.64 -4.53 -2.81
CA LYS A 91 -14.22 -5.64 -1.95
C LYS A 91 -13.05 -5.21 -1.08
N ILE A 92 -13.24 -5.23 0.24
CA ILE A 92 -12.21 -4.87 1.23
C ILE A 92 -11.78 -6.13 1.98
N VAL A 93 -10.46 -6.34 2.05
CA VAL A 93 -9.83 -7.43 2.79
C VAL A 93 -8.98 -6.86 3.91
N ASP A 94 -9.27 -7.32 5.12
CA ASP A 94 -8.55 -6.87 6.30
C ASP A 94 -7.30 -7.70 6.52
N VAL A 95 -6.19 -7.03 6.73
CA VAL A 95 -4.97 -7.67 7.22
C VAL A 95 -4.61 -7.13 8.59
N ARG A 96 -4.36 -8.06 9.52
CA ARG A 96 -3.80 -7.76 10.83
C ARG A 96 -2.32 -8.06 10.78
N ALA A 97 -1.49 -7.04 10.82
CA ALA A 97 -0.07 -7.25 10.98
C ALA A 97 0.25 -7.55 12.46
N SER A 98 0.92 -8.67 12.71
CA SER A 98 1.36 -9.07 14.06
C SER A 98 2.68 -8.42 14.47
N ASN A 99 3.48 -7.97 13.49
CA ASN A 99 4.82 -7.40 13.68
C ASN A 99 4.85 -5.92 13.27
N GLY A 100 5.71 -5.13 13.94
CA GLY A 100 5.88 -3.70 13.68
C GLY A 100 6.31 -3.39 12.25
N LYS A 101 6.15 -2.13 11.82
CA LYS A 101 6.33 -1.64 10.43
C LYS A 101 7.62 -2.16 9.76
N PHE A 102 8.72 -2.22 10.50
CA PHE A 102 10.05 -2.67 10.02
C PHE A 102 10.14 -4.17 9.73
N ALA A 103 9.62 -5.02 10.60
CA ALA A 103 9.66 -6.49 10.46
C ALA A 103 8.75 -7.03 9.34
N ARG A 104 8.02 -6.15 8.65
CA ARG A 104 7.18 -6.48 7.48
C ARG A 104 7.81 -6.06 6.15
N ALA A 105 8.77 -5.14 6.19
CA ALA A 105 9.49 -4.69 5.01
C ALA A 105 10.54 -5.71 4.58
N GLU A 106 11.14 -6.45 5.52
CA GLU A 106 12.20 -7.43 5.29
C GLU A 106 11.81 -8.55 4.29
N PRO A 107 10.64 -9.23 4.41
CA PRO A 107 10.23 -10.21 3.41
C PRO A 107 9.97 -9.60 2.03
N VAL A 108 9.59 -8.33 1.97
CA VAL A 108 9.35 -7.64 0.69
C VAL A 108 10.67 -7.24 0.05
N SER A 109 11.66 -6.77 0.83
CA SER A 109 13.01 -6.47 0.34
C SER A 109 13.71 -7.72 -0.17
N GLU A 110 13.57 -8.87 0.50
CA GLU A 110 14.08 -10.14 -0.01
C GLU A 110 13.47 -10.50 -1.38
N LEU A 111 12.17 -10.29 -1.58
CA LEU A 111 11.52 -10.52 -2.88
C LEU A 111 12.02 -9.54 -3.96
N TYR A 112 12.35 -8.30 -3.61
CA TYR A 112 13.01 -7.36 -4.51
C TYR A 112 14.42 -7.81 -4.87
N GLU A 113 15.23 -8.23 -3.89
CA GLU A 113 16.60 -8.74 -4.10
C GLU A 113 16.62 -10.00 -4.98
N LEU A 114 15.66 -10.89 -4.78
CA LEU A 114 15.50 -12.10 -5.58
C LEU A 114 14.88 -11.85 -6.97
N GLY A 115 14.49 -10.60 -7.28
CA GLY A 115 13.91 -10.22 -8.57
C GLY A 115 12.46 -10.66 -8.77
N TYR A 116 11.76 -11.05 -7.69
CA TYR A 116 10.35 -11.42 -7.72
C TYR A 116 9.41 -10.22 -7.70
N VAL A 117 9.90 -9.01 -7.38
CA VAL A 117 9.12 -7.77 -7.47
C VAL A 117 9.73 -6.82 -8.49
N SER A 118 8.90 -6.23 -9.33
CA SER A 118 9.29 -5.21 -10.29
C SER A 118 8.32 -4.03 -10.32
N HIS A 119 8.67 -2.98 -11.05
CA HIS A 119 7.79 -1.83 -11.29
C HIS A 119 7.41 -1.76 -12.78
N ALA A 120 6.13 -1.52 -13.08
CA ALA A 120 5.63 -1.44 -14.46
C ALA A 120 6.07 -0.17 -15.19
N LYS A 121 6.43 0.88 -14.44
CA LYS A 121 6.99 2.16 -14.91
C LYS A 121 8.05 2.61 -13.91
N SER A 122 8.97 3.48 -14.32
CA SER A 122 9.89 4.11 -13.35
C SER A 122 9.07 4.95 -12.38
N MET A 123 9.34 4.79 -11.09
CA MET A 123 8.67 5.49 -10.00
C MET A 123 9.72 6.12 -9.08
N PRO A 124 10.37 7.23 -9.49
CA PRO A 124 11.56 7.74 -8.82
C PRO A 124 11.36 8.08 -7.33
N GLU A 125 10.18 8.58 -6.95
CA GLU A 125 9.86 8.89 -5.55
C GLU A 125 9.74 7.62 -4.70
N LEU A 126 9.03 6.60 -5.20
CA LEU A 126 8.93 5.29 -4.55
C LEU A 126 10.28 4.58 -4.51
N GLU A 127 11.01 4.58 -5.62
CA GLU A 127 12.36 4.01 -5.73
C GLU A 127 13.31 4.68 -4.73
N ALA A 128 13.24 6.01 -4.56
CA ALA A 128 14.02 6.72 -3.55
C ALA A 128 13.66 6.26 -2.12
N GLN A 129 12.36 6.17 -1.79
CA GLN A 129 11.90 5.67 -0.50
C GLN A 129 12.34 4.22 -0.23
N LEU A 130 12.43 3.37 -1.27
CA LEU A 130 12.97 2.01 -1.17
C LEU A 130 14.49 2.00 -0.92
N THR A 131 15.25 2.98 -1.43
CA THR A 131 16.70 3.08 -1.27
C THR A 131 17.16 3.78 0.02
N GLU A 132 16.31 4.56 0.69
CA GLU A 132 16.59 5.14 2.01
C GLU A 132 16.53 4.10 3.15
N TRP A 133 16.28 2.82 2.81
CA TRP A 133 16.30 1.71 3.74
C TRP A 133 17.72 1.42 4.25
N VAL A 134 17.97 1.69 5.55
CA VAL A 134 19.20 1.31 6.25
C VAL A 134 18.83 0.37 7.41
N PRO A 135 19.27 -0.90 7.42
CA PRO A 135 18.94 -1.86 8.48
C PRO A 135 19.68 -1.63 9.81
N LEU A 136 20.40 -0.52 9.96
CA LEU A 136 21.26 -0.23 11.12
C LEU A 136 21.07 1.20 11.60
N ASP A 137 20.01 1.43 12.36
CA ASP A 137 20.09 2.25 13.59
C ASP A 137 18.85 1.99 14.46
N SER A 138 18.87 0.84 15.12
CA SER A 138 18.17 0.69 16.39
C SER A 138 18.99 1.44 17.45
N ASP A 139 18.52 2.59 17.91
CA ASP A 139 18.21 2.79 19.32
C ASP A 139 17.67 4.20 19.61
N LYS A 140 16.45 4.22 20.16
CA LYS A 140 15.76 5.33 20.86
C LYS A 140 15.27 6.50 19.99
N SER A 141 13.94 6.62 19.92
CA SER A 141 13.27 7.91 19.81
C SER A 141 13.59 8.79 21.03
N PRO A 142 14.03 10.05 20.85
CA PRO A 142 13.61 11.14 21.72
C PRO A 142 12.12 11.45 21.54
#